data_AF-A0A2J5NGM2-F1
#
_entry.id   AF-A0A2J5NGM2-F1
#
_cell.length_a   1.000
_cell.length_b   1.000
_cell.length_c   1.000
_cell.angle_alpha   90.00
_cell.angle_beta   90.00
_cell.angle_gamma   90.00
#
_symmetry.space_group_name_H-M   'P 1'
#
loop_
_entity.id
_entity.type
_entity.pdbx_description
1 polymer ?
#
loop_
_entity_poly.entity_id
_entity_poly.type
_entity_poly.pdbx_seq_one_letter_code
_entity_poly.pdbx_strand_id
1 'polypeptide(L)'
;SASFGIQAAVSLHLINQVRPDMPVILTDTGYLFPETYQFIDELTDKLNLNLKVYRAKESAAWQEARYGKLWEQGVEGIEKYNDINKVEPMNRALEELNAQTWFAGLRREQSGSRAHLPVLAIQRGVFKVLPIIDWDNRTVYQYLQKHGLKYHPLWDQGYLSVGDTHTTRKWEPGMAEEETRFFGLKRECGLHEG
;
A
#
# COMPACT_ATOMS: atom_id res chain seq x y z
N SER A 1 2.60 7.77 -3.60
CA SER A 1 2.25 6.40 -4.00
C SER A 1 1.07 5.91 -3.17
N ALA A 2 0.35 4.91 -3.64
CA ALA A 2 -0.76 4.29 -2.93
C ALA A 2 -0.75 2.77 -3.14
N SER A 3 -1.03 2.01 -2.07
CA SER A 3 -1.24 0.57 -2.14
C SER A 3 -2.70 0.18 -2.46
N PHE A 4 -3.59 1.17 -2.59
CA PHE A 4 -5.03 0.97 -2.75
C PHE A 4 -5.66 0.09 -1.66
N GLY A 5 -5.08 0.13 -0.45
CA GLY A 5 -5.63 -0.55 0.72
C GLY A 5 -6.91 0.09 1.28
N ILE A 6 -7.39 -0.44 2.41
CA ILE A 6 -8.68 -0.11 3.04
C ILE A 6 -9.05 1.37 2.98
N GLN A 7 -8.10 2.25 3.30
CA GLN A 7 -8.33 3.69 3.49
C GLN A 7 -7.69 4.55 2.39
N ALA A 8 -7.21 3.95 1.29
CA ALA A 8 -6.40 4.65 0.28
C ALA A 8 -7.10 5.85 -0.35
N ALA A 9 -8.43 5.77 -0.50
CA ALA A 9 -9.28 6.83 -1.06
C ALA A 9 -9.06 8.19 -0.37
N VAL A 10 -8.78 8.22 0.93
CA VAL A 10 -8.56 9.47 1.68
C VAL A 10 -7.34 10.22 1.15
N SER A 11 -6.17 9.58 1.18
CA SER A 11 -4.92 10.23 0.76
C SER A 11 -4.91 10.55 -0.74
N LEU A 12 -5.50 9.68 -1.57
CA LEU A 12 -5.63 9.89 -3.01
C LEU A 12 -6.48 11.12 -3.32
N HIS A 13 -7.69 11.18 -2.76
CA HIS A 13 -8.59 12.31 -2.97
C HIS A 13 -8.00 13.61 -2.40
N LEU A 14 -7.47 13.59 -1.17
CA LEU A 14 -6.90 14.76 -0.52
C LEU A 14 -5.75 15.37 -1.34
N ILE A 15 -4.80 14.55 -1.78
CA ILE A 15 -3.63 15.03 -2.53
C ILE A 15 -4.06 15.48 -3.92
N ASN A 16 -4.92 14.72 -4.61
CA ASN A 16 -5.34 15.05 -5.97
C ASN A 16 -6.22 16.31 -6.04
N GLN A 17 -6.97 16.64 -4.98
CA GLN A 17 -7.66 17.93 -4.88
C GLN A 17 -6.69 19.12 -4.80
N VAL A 18 -5.56 18.95 -4.12
CA VAL A 18 -4.55 20.01 -3.96
C VAL A 18 -3.68 20.11 -5.21
N ARG A 19 -3.29 18.98 -5.80
CA ARG A 19 -2.47 18.90 -7.00
C ARG A 19 -3.06 17.85 -7.95
N PRO A 20 -3.96 18.27 -8.85
CA PRO A 20 -4.47 17.42 -9.91
C PRO A 20 -3.33 16.89 -10.79
N ASP A 21 -3.54 15.72 -11.39
CA ASP A 21 -2.60 15.06 -12.31
C ASP A 21 -1.24 14.68 -11.67
N MET A 22 -1.13 14.72 -10.34
CA MET A 22 0.03 14.20 -9.62
C MET A 22 0.23 12.71 -9.92
N PRO A 23 1.44 12.25 -10.29
CA PRO A 23 1.71 10.83 -10.50
C PRO A 23 1.37 9.98 -9.27
N VAL A 24 0.42 9.06 -9.43
CA VAL A 24 0.05 8.08 -8.41
C VAL A 24 0.76 6.77 -8.73
N ILE A 25 1.87 6.52 -8.04
CA ILE A 25 2.60 5.25 -8.17
C ILE A 25 1.82 4.13 -7.48
N LEU A 26 1.49 3.08 -8.24
CA LEU A 26 1.05 1.77 -7.78
C LEU A 26 2.15 0.74 -8.05
N THR A 27 2.61 0.03 -7.02
CA THR A 27 3.43 -1.18 -7.18
C THR A 27 2.53 -2.40 -7.26
N ASP A 28 2.27 -2.89 -8.46
CA ASP A 28 1.47 -4.08 -8.71
C ASP A 28 2.35 -5.32 -8.65
N THR A 29 2.12 -6.15 -7.63
CA THR A 29 2.87 -7.39 -7.38
C THR A 29 2.46 -8.53 -8.31
N GLY A 30 1.32 -8.40 -8.99
CA GLY A 30 0.65 -9.49 -9.71
C GLY A 30 -0.14 -10.44 -8.81
N TYR A 31 -0.21 -10.17 -7.50
CA TYR A 31 -0.90 -11.02 -6.51
C TYR A 31 -1.93 -10.27 -5.66
N LEU A 32 -2.34 -9.06 -6.08
CA LEU A 32 -3.37 -8.30 -5.39
C LEU A 32 -4.74 -9.00 -5.52
N PHE A 33 -5.67 -8.65 -4.64
CA PHE A 33 -7.04 -9.15 -4.76
C PHE A 33 -7.71 -8.61 -6.04
N PRO A 34 -8.59 -9.40 -6.69
CA PRO A 34 -9.44 -8.90 -7.78
C PRO A 34 -10.22 -7.64 -7.39
N GLU A 35 -10.74 -7.59 -6.16
CA GLU A 35 -11.44 -6.43 -5.60
C GLU A 35 -10.52 -5.20 -5.49
N THR A 36 -9.22 -5.39 -5.27
CA THR A 36 -8.25 -4.29 -5.25
C THR A 36 -8.04 -3.72 -6.64
N TYR A 37 -7.96 -4.54 -7.69
CA TYR A 37 -7.90 -4.04 -9.07
C TYR A 37 -9.16 -3.28 -9.45
N GLN A 38 -10.35 -3.82 -9.14
CA GLN A 38 -11.61 -3.13 -9.39
C GLN A 38 -11.70 -1.78 -8.64
N PHE A 39 -11.20 -1.74 -7.40
CA PHE A 39 -11.14 -0.51 -6.62
C PHE A 39 -10.12 0.51 -7.16
N ILE A 40 -8.99 0.04 -7.71
CA ILE A 40 -8.02 0.89 -8.42
C ILE A 40 -8.70 1.56 -9.61
N ASP A 41 -9.40 0.78 -10.45
CA ASP A 41 -10.08 1.30 -11.63
C ASP A 41 -11.20 2.29 -11.23
N GLU A 42 -12.04 1.94 -10.26
CA GLU A 42 -13.10 2.83 -9.73
C GLU A 42 -12.52 4.16 -9.24
N LEU A 43 -11.48 4.13 -8.42
CA LEU A 43 -10.89 5.36 -7.89
C LEU A 43 -10.14 6.15 -8.95
N THR A 44 -9.50 5.49 -9.91
CA THR A 44 -8.77 6.15 -11.00
C THR A 44 -9.73 6.94 -11.87
N ASP A 45 -10.87 6.34 -12.24
CA ASP A 45 -11.92 7.02 -13.01
C ASP A 45 -12.60 8.11 -12.19
N LYS A 46 -13.03 7.80 -10.96
CA LYS A 46 -13.77 8.73 -10.09
C LYS A 46 -12.95 9.96 -9.71
N LEU A 47 -11.65 9.79 -9.48
CA LEU A 47 -10.77 10.87 -9.03
C LEU A 47 -9.92 11.45 -10.18
N ASN A 48 -10.01 10.91 -11.40
CA ASN A 48 -9.17 11.27 -12.53
C ASN A 48 -7.67 11.23 -12.18
N LEU A 49 -7.21 10.06 -11.70
CA LEU A 49 -5.84 9.88 -11.23
C LEU A 49 -4.86 9.66 -12.38
N ASN A 50 -3.69 10.29 -12.30
CA ASN A 50 -2.55 9.96 -13.16
C ASN A 50 -1.84 8.70 -12.65
N LEU A 51 -2.47 7.55 -12.84
CA LEU A 51 -1.98 6.27 -12.33
C LEU A 51 -0.72 5.81 -13.08
N LYS A 52 0.35 5.53 -12.35
CA LYS A 52 1.60 4.97 -12.86
C LYS A 52 1.81 3.59 -12.25
N VAL A 53 1.60 2.55 -13.06
CA VAL A 53 1.69 1.16 -12.61
C VAL A 53 3.09 0.59 -12.84
N TYR A 54 3.75 0.20 -11.76
CA TYR A 54 5.07 -0.41 -11.76
C TYR A 54 4.98 -1.85 -11.29
N ARG A 55 5.59 -2.76 -12.05
CA ARG A 55 5.60 -4.21 -11.79
C ARG A 55 7.04 -4.71 -11.75
N ALA A 56 7.23 -5.89 -11.17
CA ALA A 56 8.45 -6.66 -11.37
C ALA A 56 8.70 -6.91 -12.87
N LYS A 57 9.97 -7.02 -13.26
CA LYS A 57 10.36 -7.34 -14.65
C LYS A 57 9.90 -8.74 -15.08
N GLU A 58 9.83 -9.66 -14.11
CA GLU A 58 9.33 -11.02 -14.30
C GLU A 58 7.88 -11.10 -13.81
N SER A 59 7.00 -11.71 -14.62
CA SER A 59 5.60 -11.93 -14.24
C SER A 59 5.47 -12.90 -13.05
N ALA A 60 4.31 -12.91 -12.39
CA ALA A 60 3.98 -13.85 -11.33
C ALA A 60 4.29 -15.32 -11.72
N ALA A 61 3.79 -15.76 -12.88
CA ALA A 61 4.04 -17.11 -13.39
C ALA A 61 5.53 -17.41 -13.62
N TRP A 62 6.30 -16.42 -14.08
CA TRP A 62 7.73 -16.58 -14.28
C TRP A 62 8.48 -16.68 -12.95
N GLN A 63 8.11 -15.85 -11.96
CA GLN A 63 8.69 -15.91 -10.62
C GLN A 63 8.40 -17.25 -9.95
N GLU A 64 7.17 -17.76 -10.05
CA GLU A 64 6.82 -19.07 -9.51
C GLU A 64 7.58 -20.20 -10.21
N ALA A 65 7.75 -20.14 -11.54
CA ALA A 65 8.52 -21.13 -12.28
C ALA A 65 10.02 -21.09 -11.91
N ARG A 66 10.58 -19.91 -11.65
CA ARG A 66 12.02 -19.70 -11.41
C ARG A 66 12.43 -19.90 -9.95
N TYR A 67 11.58 -19.49 -9.02
CA TYR A 67 11.91 -19.46 -7.59
C TYR A 67 10.95 -20.26 -6.73
N GLY A 68 9.84 -20.78 -7.28
CA GLY A 68 8.73 -21.28 -6.50
C GLY A 68 7.98 -20.16 -5.78
N LYS A 69 7.15 -20.53 -4.80
CA LYS A 69 6.39 -19.59 -3.98
C LYS A 69 7.28 -18.99 -2.90
N LEU A 70 7.93 -17.87 -3.21
CA LEU A 70 8.86 -17.20 -2.30
C LEU A 70 8.25 -16.87 -0.92
N TRP A 71 6.94 -16.58 -0.86
CA TRP A 71 6.24 -16.30 0.39
C TRP A 71 6.07 -17.51 1.32
N GLU A 72 6.34 -18.73 0.83
CA GLU A 72 6.33 -19.98 1.63
C GLU A 72 7.74 -20.37 2.10
N GLN A 73 8.78 -19.62 1.72
CA GLN A 73 10.19 -19.97 1.95
C GLN A 73 10.81 -19.23 3.15
N GLY A 74 9.99 -18.98 4.18
CA GLY A 74 10.43 -18.28 5.39
C GLY A 74 10.82 -16.82 5.16
N VAL A 75 11.59 -16.26 6.09
CA VAL A 75 11.91 -14.82 6.13
C VAL A 75 12.72 -14.39 4.90
N GLU A 76 13.76 -15.13 4.53
CA GLU A 76 14.60 -14.81 3.36
C GLU A 76 13.78 -14.83 2.06
N GLY A 77 12.85 -15.78 1.92
CA GLY A 77 11.92 -15.83 0.80
C GLY A 77 10.99 -14.62 0.74
N ILE A 78 10.43 -14.22 1.89
CA ILE A 78 9.56 -13.02 2.00
C ILE A 78 10.35 -11.74 1.70
N GLU A 79 11.59 -11.63 2.15
CA GLU A 79 12.46 -10.49 1.85
C GLU A 79 12.75 -10.39 0.36
N LYS A 80 13.15 -11.50 -0.28
CA LYS A 80 13.36 -11.56 -1.73
C LYS A 80 12.08 -11.25 -2.52
N TYR A 81 10.93 -11.77 -2.08
CA TYR A 81 9.64 -11.47 -2.68
C TYR A 81 9.32 -9.97 -2.61
N ASN A 82 9.49 -9.35 -1.44
CA ASN A 82 9.23 -7.93 -1.26
C ASN A 82 10.22 -7.07 -2.05
N ASP A 83 11.48 -7.50 -2.15
CA ASP A 83 12.49 -6.79 -2.94
C ASP A 83 12.08 -6.72 -4.41
N ILE A 84 11.84 -7.88 -5.03
CA ILE A 84 11.49 -8.02 -6.45
C ILE A 84 10.17 -7.33 -6.79
N ASN A 85 9.15 -7.49 -5.95
CA ASN A 85 7.79 -7.07 -6.31
C ASN A 85 7.38 -5.71 -5.78
N LYS A 86 8.14 -5.13 -4.85
CA LYS A 86 7.75 -3.87 -4.19
C LYS A 86 8.90 -2.89 -4.11
N VAL A 87 10.04 -3.29 -3.56
CA VAL A 87 11.18 -2.38 -3.34
C VAL A 87 11.81 -1.93 -4.66
N GLU A 88 12.20 -2.86 -5.53
CA GLU A 88 12.77 -2.52 -6.85
C GLU A 88 11.79 -1.71 -7.70
N PRO A 89 10.51 -2.11 -7.84
CA PRO A 89 9.56 -1.33 -8.64
C PRO A 89 9.32 0.08 -8.10
N MET A 90 9.32 0.27 -6.77
CA MET A 90 9.20 1.60 -6.18
C MET A 90 10.43 2.47 -6.43
N ASN A 91 11.64 1.93 -6.24
CA ASN A 91 12.88 2.66 -6.50
C ASN A 91 12.93 3.13 -7.96
N ARG A 92 12.66 2.19 -8.88
CA ARG A 92 12.61 2.49 -10.31
C ARG A 92 11.55 3.53 -10.64
N ALA A 93 10.37 3.48 -10.01
CA ALA A 93 9.35 4.50 -10.19
C ALA A 93 9.80 5.89 -9.75
N LEU A 94 10.47 6.00 -8.59
CA LEU A 94 10.98 7.28 -8.10
C LEU A 94 12.04 7.86 -9.04
N GLU A 95 12.94 7.03 -9.54
CA GLU A 95 13.99 7.42 -10.50
C GLU A 95 13.41 7.85 -11.85
N GLU A 96 12.58 7.01 -12.48
CA GLU A 96 11.99 7.28 -13.80
C GLU A 96 11.10 8.54 -13.79
N LEU A 97 10.39 8.79 -12.68
CA LEU A 97 9.56 9.98 -12.50
C LEU A 97 10.35 11.20 -11.99
N ASN A 98 11.66 11.07 -11.78
CA ASN A 98 12.53 12.12 -11.23
C ASN A 98 11.96 12.74 -9.94
N ALA A 99 11.39 11.90 -9.08
CA ALA A 99 10.71 12.34 -7.88
C ALA A 99 11.72 12.82 -6.84
N GLN A 100 11.54 14.05 -6.34
CA GLN A 100 12.28 14.56 -5.17
C GLN A 100 11.47 14.45 -3.87
N THR A 101 10.15 14.33 -4.00
CA THR A 101 9.21 14.25 -2.88
C THR A 101 8.20 13.12 -3.12
N TRP A 102 7.98 12.31 -2.10
CA TRP A 102 7.08 11.17 -2.08
C TRP A 102 6.04 11.32 -0.97
N PHE A 103 4.77 11.41 -1.36
CA PHE A 103 3.64 11.36 -0.42
C PHE A 103 3.13 9.92 -0.22
N ALA A 104 2.86 9.53 1.02
CA ALA A 104 2.25 8.24 1.37
C ALA A 104 1.16 8.38 2.44
N GLY A 105 0.08 7.60 2.30
CA GLY A 105 -1.07 7.59 3.22
C GLY A 105 -0.89 6.74 4.48
N LEU A 106 0.26 6.82 5.14
CA LEU A 106 0.51 6.11 6.40
C LEU A 106 -0.08 6.87 7.59
N ARG A 107 -0.48 6.13 8.63
CA ARG A 107 -1.03 6.63 9.90
C ARG A 107 -0.37 5.93 11.10
N ARG A 108 -0.19 6.64 12.21
CA ARG A 108 0.37 6.10 13.46
C ARG A 108 -0.50 5.01 14.09
N GLU A 109 -1.83 5.11 13.96
CA GLU A 109 -2.77 4.12 14.50
C GLU A 109 -2.77 2.77 13.76
N GLN A 110 -2.16 2.67 12.57
CA GLN A 110 -2.21 1.44 11.77
C GLN A 110 -1.33 0.32 12.31
N SER A 111 -0.29 0.61 13.10
CA SER A 111 0.59 -0.38 13.72
C SER A 111 1.48 0.24 14.79
N GLY A 112 1.93 -0.57 15.76
CA GLY A 112 2.87 -0.13 16.79
C GLY A 112 4.20 0.38 16.21
N SER A 113 4.69 -0.26 15.14
CA SER A 113 5.90 0.15 14.41
C SER A 113 5.81 1.55 13.80
N ARG A 114 4.60 2.08 13.58
CA ARG A 114 4.39 3.40 12.98
C ARG A 114 4.23 4.53 13.99
N ALA A 115 4.10 4.22 15.28
CA ALA A 115 3.76 5.18 16.33
C ALA A 115 4.70 6.39 16.39
N HIS A 116 5.96 6.24 15.98
CA HIS A 116 6.98 7.29 16.05
C HIS A 116 7.41 7.84 14.69
N LEU A 117 6.73 7.45 13.60
CA LEU A 117 7.08 7.98 12.28
C LEU A 117 6.88 9.50 12.22
N PRO A 118 7.87 10.28 11.77
CA PRO A 118 7.73 11.72 11.62
C PRO A 118 6.83 12.06 10.41
N VAL A 119 6.29 13.28 10.38
CA VAL A 119 5.51 13.78 9.22
C VAL A 119 6.39 13.87 7.97
N LEU A 120 7.66 14.25 8.14
CA LEU A 120 8.67 14.38 7.09
C LEU A 120 9.91 13.56 7.45
N ALA A 121 10.37 12.75 6.52
CA ALA A 121 11.64 12.03 6.59
C ALA A 121 12.37 12.11 5.25
N ILE A 122 13.63 11.67 5.21
CA ILE A 122 14.31 11.35 3.96
C ILE A 122 14.38 9.83 3.88
N GLN A 123 13.85 9.26 2.79
CA GLN A 123 13.94 7.83 2.52
C GLN A 123 14.31 7.66 1.04
N ARG A 124 15.26 6.78 0.72
CA ARG A 124 15.66 6.50 -0.68
C ARG A 124 16.09 7.76 -1.45
N GLY A 125 16.75 8.70 -0.77
CA GLY A 125 17.21 9.96 -1.37
C GLY A 125 16.11 10.98 -1.68
N VAL A 126 14.85 10.73 -1.29
CA VAL A 126 13.72 11.63 -1.51
C VAL A 126 13.05 12.05 -0.20
N PHE A 127 12.40 13.20 -0.21
CA PHE A 127 11.58 13.65 0.92
C PHE A 127 10.30 12.82 1.00
N LYS A 128 10.12 12.05 2.08
CA LYS A 128 8.91 11.29 2.33
C LYS A 128 7.98 12.07 3.26
N VAL A 129 6.76 12.34 2.79
CA VAL A 129 5.75 13.14 3.50
C VAL A 129 4.53 12.28 3.81
N LEU A 130 4.08 12.32 5.07
CA LEU A 130 2.93 11.56 5.58
C LEU A 130 1.81 12.54 6.01
N PRO A 131 0.98 13.02 5.08
CA PRO A 131 0.08 14.15 5.33
C PRO A 131 -1.08 13.84 6.30
N ILE A 132 -1.41 12.57 6.48
CA ILE A 132 -2.50 12.11 7.36
C ILE A 132 -1.98 11.30 8.55
N ILE A 133 -0.68 11.42 8.89
CA ILE A 133 -0.01 10.55 9.86
C ILE A 133 -0.68 10.54 11.25
N ASP A 134 -1.27 11.67 11.63
CA ASP A 134 -1.94 11.92 12.91
C ASP A 134 -3.46 11.75 12.87
N TRP A 135 -4.02 11.35 11.73
CA TRP A 135 -5.46 11.14 11.65
C TRP A 135 -5.83 9.87 12.39
N ASP A 136 -6.91 9.94 13.18
CA ASP A 136 -7.52 8.79 13.82
C ASP A 136 -8.57 8.12 12.90
N ASN A 137 -9.04 6.94 13.28
CA ASN A 137 -10.06 6.20 12.52
C ASN A 137 -11.36 7.01 12.36
N ARG A 138 -11.69 7.85 13.34
CA ARG A 138 -12.87 8.73 13.29
C ARG A 138 -12.73 9.79 12.20
N THR A 139 -11.59 10.46 12.12
CA THR A 139 -11.29 11.50 11.13
C THR A 139 -11.30 10.90 9.72
N VAL A 140 -10.70 9.72 9.55
CA VAL A 140 -10.76 8.96 8.28
C VAL A 140 -12.20 8.66 7.87
N TYR A 141 -13.00 8.11 8.78
CA TYR A 141 -14.41 7.82 8.53
C TYR A 141 -15.21 9.08 8.14
N GLN A 142 -15.06 10.15 8.91
CA GLN A 142 -15.72 11.42 8.66
C GLN A 142 -15.34 12.01 7.31
N TYR A 143 -14.06 11.91 6.92
CA TYR A 143 -13.60 12.35 5.61
C TYR A 143 -14.26 11.56 4.47
N LEU A 144 -14.28 10.23 4.58
CA LEU A 144 -14.90 9.36 3.58
C LEU A 144 -16.38 9.70 3.39
N GLN A 145 -17.13 9.84 4.49
CA GLN A 145 -18.54 10.23 4.46
C GLN A 145 -18.75 11.61 3.85
N LYS A 146 -17.98 12.62 4.29
CA LYS A 146 -18.08 13.99 3.80
C LYS A 146 -17.87 14.11 2.29
N HIS A 147 -16.98 13.29 1.73
CA HIS A 147 -16.59 13.34 0.32
C HIS A 147 -17.26 12.24 -0.54
N GLY A 148 -18.22 11.49 0.00
CA GLY A 148 -18.90 10.42 -0.75
C GLY A 148 -17.94 9.34 -1.24
N LEU A 149 -16.88 9.07 -0.47
CA LEU A 149 -15.87 8.03 -0.73
C LEU A 149 -16.21 6.80 0.10
N LYS A 150 -15.82 5.63 -0.40
CA LYS A 150 -16.02 4.35 0.28
C LYS A 150 -14.68 3.78 0.74
N TYR A 151 -14.73 2.92 1.75
CA TYR A 151 -13.63 2.02 2.04
C TYR A 151 -13.45 1.02 0.90
N HIS A 152 -12.30 0.35 0.88
CA HIS A 152 -12.07 -0.79 0.00
C HIS A 152 -13.16 -1.87 0.19
N PRO A 153 -13.66 -2.53 -0.88
CA PRO A 153 -14.77 -3.50 -0.78
C PRO A 153 -14.55 -4.64 0.22
N LEU A 154 -13.31 -5.11 0.37
CA LEU A 154 -12.96 -6.15 1.35
C LEU A 154 -13.10 -5.73 2.82
N TRP A 155 -13.22 -4.43 3.12
CA TRP A 155 -13.49 -3.96 4.48
C TRP A 155 -14.76 -4.59 5.05
N ASP A 156 -15.85 -4.56 4.26
CA ASP A 156 -17.16 -5.11 4.66
C ASP A 156 -17.15 -6.65 4.75
N GLN A 157 -16.08 -7.30 4.25
CA GLN A 157 -15.87 -8.73 4.34
C GLN A 157 -14.98 -9.15 5.52
N GLY A 158 -14.57 -8.21 6.38
CA GLY A 158 -13.79 -8.47 7.59
C GLY A 158 -12.27 -8.34 7.42
N TYR A 159 -11.79 -7.74 6.33
CA TYR A 159 -10.37 -7.44 6.17
C TYR A 159 -10.02 -6.07 6.75
N LEU A 160 -9.24 -6.05 7.83
CA LEU A 160 -8.76 -4.80 8.45
C LEU A 160 -7.60 -4.16 7.67
N SER A 161 -6.83 -4.98 6.96
CA SER A 161 -5.73 -4.56 6.07
C SER A 161 -5.73 -5.46 4.84
N VAL A 162 -5.34 -4.91 3.69
CA VAL A 162 -5.27 -5.66 2.42
C VAL A 162 -3.95 -5.42 1.70
N GLY A 163 -3.47 -6.46 1.02
CA GLY A 163 -2.31 -6.44 0.13
C GLY A 163 -2.35 -7.68 -0.75
N ASP A 164 -1.26 -8.45 -0.82
CA ASP A 164 -1.24 -9.66 -1.64
C ASP A 164 -2.13 -10.75 -1.02
N THR A 165 -2.82 -11.51 -1.88
CA THR A 165 -3.79 -12.55 -1.49
C THR A 165 -3.19 -13.60 -0.57
N HIS A 166 -1.94 -14.01 -0.84
CA HIS A 166 -1.22 -15.04 -0.09
C HIS A 166 -0.59 -14.52 1.22
N THR A 167 -0.67 -13.23 1.53
CA THR A 167 -0.13 -12.65 2.79
C THR A 167 -1.16 -11.81 3.55
N THR A 168 -2.45 -11.98 3.24
CA THR A 168 -3.55 -11.23 3.84
C THR A 168 -4.63 -12.21 4.31
N ARG A 169 -5.10 -12.07 5.56
CA ARG A 169 -6.22 -12.84 6.09
C ARG A 169 -7.27 -11.95 6.75
N LYS A 170 -8.50 -12.46 6.85
CA LYS A 170 -9.58 -11.82 7.60
C LYS A 170 -9.19 -11.75 9.08
N TRP A 171 -9.71 -10.74 9.76
CA TRP A 171 -9.60 -10.67 11.20
C TRP A 171 -10.58 -11.63 11.86
N GLU A 172 -10.16 -12.28 12.94
CA GLU A 172 -10.99 -13.14 13.77
C GLU A 172 -10.91 -12.71 15.24
N PRO A 173 -11.97 -12.93 16.04
CA PRO A 173 -11.96 -12.60 17.46
C PRO A 173 -10.76 -13.21 18.19
N GLY A 174 -10.00 -12.36 18.89
CA GLY A 174 -8.79 -12.76 19.62
C GLY A 174 -7.48 -12.48 18.88
N MET A 175 -7.53 -12.08 17.59
CA MET A 175 -6.34 -11.66 16.85
C MET A 175 -6.03 -10.17 17.05
N ALA A 176 -4.75 -9.82 17.13
CA ALA A 176 -4.30 -8.46 16.92
C ALA A 176 -4.38 -8.10 15.42
N GLU A 177 -4.60 -6.82 15.10
CA GLU A 177 -4.71 -6.37 13.70
C GLU A 177 -3.45 -6.68 12.87
N GLU A 178 -2.27 -6.68 13.50
CA GLU A 178 -0.99 -7.05 12.86
C GLU A 178 -0.98 -8.45 12.29
N GLU A 179 -1.62 -9.36 13.01
CA GLU A 179 -1.59 -10.77 12.68
C GLU A 179 -2.32 -11.04 11.37
N THR A 180 -3.13 -10.09 10.86
CA THR A 180 -3.81 -10.21 9.56
C THR A 180 -2.86 -10.20 8.36
N ARG A 181 -1.57 -9.88 8.55
CA ARG A 181 -0.56 -9.79 7.47
C ARG A 181 0.63 -10.74 7.70
N PHE A 182 1.16 -11.29 6.59
CA PHE A 182 2.35 -12.17 6.54
C PHE A 182 2.39 -13.27 7.61
N PHE A 183 1.24 -13.86 7.96
CA PHE A 183 1.14 -14.91 8.98
C PHE A 183 1.74 -14.54 10.35
N GLY A 184 1.81 -13.23 10.68
CA GLY A 184 2.43 -12.75 11.92
C GLY A 184 3.97 -12.72 11.91
N LEU A 185 4.62 -13.11 10.82
CA LEU A 185 6.09 -13.13 10.72
C LEU A 185 6.70 -11.74 10.52
N LYS A 186 5.98 -10.83 9.84
CA LYS A 186 6.46 -9.48 9.52
C LYS A 186 5.26 -8.57 9.25
N ARG A 187 5.10 -7.43 9.94
CA ARG A 187 3.95 -6.54 9.66
C ARG A 187 4.25 -5.52 8.56
N GLU A 188 5.44 -4.93 8.58
CA GLU A 188 5.78 -3.86 7.65
C GLU A 188 6.25 -4.41 6.30
N CYS A 189 5.73 -3.80 5.25
CA CYS A 189 6.20 -4.05 3.90
C CYS A 189 7.59 -3.41 3.74
N GLY A 190 8.55 -4.11 3.11
CA GLY A 190 9.92 -3.61 2.88
C GLY A 190 10.01 -2.23 2.18
N LEU A 191 8.90 -1.72 1.62
CA LEU A 191 8.77 -0.37 1.08
C LEU A 191 8.98 0.73 2.13
N HIS A 192 8.57 0.51 3.36
CA HIS A 192 8.56 1.52 4.43
C HIS A 192 9.60 1.25 5.51
N GLU A 193 10.43 0.23 5.33
CA GLU A 193 11.58 -0.04 6.18
C GLU A 193 12.71 0.95 5.83
N GLY A 194 13.34 1.49 6.88
CA GLY A 194 14.36 2.55 6.81
C GLY A 194 13.79 3.94 7.06
#